data_AF-A0A2A2XYQ9-F1
#
_entry.id   AF-A0A2A2XYQ9-F1
#
_cell.length_a   1.000
_cell.length_b   1.000
_cell.length_c   1.000
_cell.angle_alpha   90.00
_cell.angle_beta   90.00
_cell.angle_gamma   90.00
#
_symmetry.space_group_name_H-M   'P 1'
#
loop_
_entity.id
_entity.type
_entity.pdbx_description
1 polymer ?
#
loop_
_entity_poly.entity_id
_entity_poly.type
_entity_poly.pdbx_seq_one_letter_code
_entity_poly.pdbx_strand_id
1 'polypeptide(L)'
;MTSAQIRQSFLNFFHEKQHTIVPSSSLMPDSPNLLFTNAGMNQFVPIFLGQKSPDVSKWAGCVPSSDQRAADTQKCIRAGGKHNDLDDVGLDTYHHTFFEMLGNWSFGDYFKKEAIAWAWELIIDRWKFPAARLYATIYNPEPGDPASRDEEAWNFWAEKFRAAGLDPAVHIVNGNKKDNFWMMGETGPCGPCSELHVDLTPAGDTLGALVNKGSADCIEIWNLVFIQFNANPDGSFSPLPARHVDTGMGFERVTSIIQGTKNLTDFANARISNYETDIFRPIFDEIEKLSGRSYGSTLPVSGSTGDTEQEKTDVAFRVIADHIRTLSFAIADGIQPGNTDRNYVLRRILRRAVRYGRSLGLHEPFFHKLVDVLARTMGDVFPELRSKQKHIEQVLKLEEETFNRTLDKGITLFNEEAAKGDISAAFAFKLYDEQGFPLDLTELMARERGLKVDTSGFETLMEAQRARARAAQKKEVIALSEIENTTPTRFTGYESLTEKARVLEVVSIKNKTAVILDTTPCYAEMGGQIGDTAEITGSGQLWRVTNTQKTGHTYLHLLDSADAPAVGDEVEIIVTGPRRDAIQRHHTVTHLLHWALHEVVS
;
A
#
# COMPACT_ATOMS: atom_id res chain seq x y z
N MET A 1 -1.38 1.06 32.03
CA MET A 1 -1.09 2.26 31.25
C MET A 1 -2.04 2.24 30.07
N THR A 2 -2.63 3.39 29.73
CA THR A 2 -3.42 3.54 28.49
C THR A 2 -2.49 3.49 27.28
N SER A 3 -3.01 3.23 26.08
CA SER A 3 -2.23 3.28 24.83
C SER A 3 -1.53 4.63 24.66
N ALA A 4 -2.22 5.74 24.94
CA ALA A 4 -1.64 7.08 24.93
C ALA A 4 -0.45 7.24 25.90
N GLN A 5 -0.55 6.71 27.13
CA GLN A 5 0.54 6.73 28.11
C GLN A 5 1.73 5.88 27.66
N ILE A 6 1.48 4.69 27.09
CA ILE A 6 2.52 3.80 26.58
C ILE A 6 3.30 4.50 25.47
N ARG A 7 2.61 5.03 24.46
CA ARG A 7 3.21 5.78 23.35
C ARG A 7 4.05 6.96 23.86
N GLN A 8 3.47 7.81 24.71
CA GLN A 8 4.19 8.97 25.22
C GLN A 8 5.39 8.57 26.08
N SER A 9 5.28 7.49 26.85
CA SER A 9 6.41 7.02 27.67
C SER A 9 7.57 6.51 26.81
N PHE A 10 7.30 5.86 25.67
CA PHE A 10 8.33 5.46 24.70
C PHE A 10 9.03 6.69 24.11
N LEU A 11 8.26 7.67 23.63
CA LEU A 11 8.82 8.88 23.02
C LEU A 11 9.63 9.69 24.03
N ASN A 12 9.12 9.87 25.26
CA ASN A 12 9.85 10.55 26.33
C ASN A 12 11.15 9.82 26.68
N PHE A 13 11.11 8.48 26.79
CA PHE A 13 12.28 7.68 27.08
C PHE A 13 13.38 7.88 26.04
N PHE A 14 13.06 7.83 24.74
CA PHE A 14 14.06 8.04 23.70
C PHE A 14 14.51 9.50 23.58
N HIS A 15 13.63 10.46 23.86
CA HIS A 15 14.05 11.85 24.00
C HIS A 15 15.06 12.04 25.16
N GLU A 16 14.88 11.36 26.29
CA GLU A 16 15.89 11.33 27.38
C GLU A 16 17.24 10.76 26.90
N LYS A 17 17.23 9.81 25.95
CA LYS A 17 18.43 9.25 25.30
C LYS A 17 18.97 10.09 24.13
N GLN A 18 18.50 11.33 24.01
CA GLN A 18 18.88 12.32 23.01
C GLN A 18 18.45 11.96 21.57
N HIS A 19 17.37 11.20 21.41
CA HIS A 19 16.72 11.04 20.12
C HIS A 19 15.83 12.24 19.82
N THR A 20 15.94 12.77 18.61
CA THR A 20 14.95 13.70 18.08
C THR A 20 13.64 12.95 17.87
N ILE A 21 12.52 13.47 18.38
CA ILE A 21 11.22 12.88 18.12
C ILE A 21 10.69 13.45 16.81
N VAL A 22 10.58 12.60 15.79
CA VAL A 22 10.14 13.02 14.44
C VAL A 22 8.68 12.63 14.21
N PRO A 23 7.95 13.36 13.34
CA PRO A 23 6.60 12.96 12.96
C PRO A 23 6.61 11.66 12.15
N SER A 24 5.51 10.90 12.20
CA SER A 24 5.30 9.76 11.30
C SER A 24 5.33 10.21 9.84
N SER A 25 5.99 9.44 9.00
CA SER A 25 5.95 9.62 7.53
C SER A 25 4.61 9.18 6.93
N SER A 26 4.37 9.61 5.69
CA SER A 26 3.21 9.22 4.88
C SER A 26 3.18 7.70 4.63
N LEU A 27 1.97 7.15 4.53
CA LEU A 27 1.73 5.79 4.05
C LEU A 27 2.03 5.61 2.56
N MET A 28 2.34 6.69 1.83
CA MET A 28 2.81 6.68 0.46
C MET A 28 4.35 6.75 0.43
N PRO A 29 5.06 5.61 0.34
CA PRO A 29 6.52 5.61 0.37
C PRO A 29 7.09 6.14 -0.95
N ASP A 30 8.24 6.80 -0.87
CA ASP A 30 9.03 7.22 -2.04
C ASP A 30 9.69 6.03 -2.77
N SER A 31 9.78 4.88 -2.10
CA SER A 31 10.40 3.67 -2.66
C SER A 31 9.50 3.03 -3.72
N PRO A 32 9.97 2.85 -4.97
CA PRO A 32 9.12 2.41 -6.09
C PRO A 32 8.56 0.98 -5.93
N ASN A 33 9.20 0.14 -5.12
CA ASN A 33 8.83 -1.27 -4.95
C ASN A 33 7.83 -1.51 -3.80
N LEU A 34 7.40 -0.47 -3.08
CA LEU A 34 6.49 -0.60 -1.94
C LEU A 34 5.13 0.04 -2.25
N LEU A 35 4.06 -0.72 -2.02
CA LEU A 35 2.69 -0.22 -2.14
C LEU A 35 2.34 0.75 -1.01
N PHE A 36 2.81 0.46 0.20
CA PHE A 36 2.60 1.28 1.39
C PHE A 36 3.86 1.29 2.26
N THR A 37 3.97 2.29 3.13
CA THR A 37 4.95 2.30 4.21
C THR A 37 4.62 1.15 5.16
N ASN A 38 5.52 0.16 5.23
CA ASN A 38 5.32 -1.11 5.94
C ASN A 38 6.24 -1.28 7.16
N ALA A 39 7.19 -0.37 7.33
CA ALA A 39 8.10 -0.29 8.46
C ALA A 39 8.49 1.17 8.77
N GLY A 40 8.94 1.42 10.01
CA GLY A 40 9.43 2.71 10.48
C GLY A 40 10.64 3.24 9.72
N MET A 41 11.50 2.33 9.25
CA MET A 41 12.76 2.68 8.59
C MET A 41 12.61 3.37 7.23
N ASN A 42 11.44 3.27 6.59
CA ASN A 42 11.26 3.62 5.17
C ASN A 42 11.63 5.08 4.86
N GLN A 43 11.29 6.01 5.76
CA GLN A 43 11.62 7.43 5.62
C GLN A 43 13.12 7.73 5.80
N PHE A 44 13.89 6.79 6.36
CA PHE A 44 15.31 6.94 6.64
C PHE A 44 16.22 6.19 5.65
N VAL A 45 15.65 5.46 4.68
CA VAL A 45 16.43 4.72 3.67
C VAL A 45 17.51 5.59 3.00
N PRO A 46 17.24 6.83 2.55
CA PRO A 46 18.28 7.68 1.95
C PRO A 46 19.43 8.01 2.93
N ILE A 47 19.16 8.06 4.24
CA ILE A 47 20.17 8.31 5.26
C ILE A 47 21.05 7.06 5.46
N PHE A 48 20.45 5.86 5.55
CA PHE A 48 21.22 4.62 5.67
C PHE A 48 22.11 4.36 4.46
N LEU A 49 21.68 4.77 3.27
CA LEU A 49 22.47 4.67 2.03
C LEU A 49 23.51 5.79 1.88
N GLY A 50 23.58 6.74 2.81
CA GLY A 50 24.49 7.89 2.75
C GLY A 50 24.15 8.91 1.64
N GLN A 51 22.93 8.85 1.10
CA GLN A 51 22.44 9.75 0.05
C GLN A 51 21.94 11.09 0.63
N LYS A 52 21.52 11.09 1.89
CA LYS A 52 21.10 12.28 2.64
C LYS A 52 21.82 12.33 3.98
N SER A 53 22.19 13.54 4.44
CA SER A 53 22.63 13.73 5.82
C SER A 53 21.48 13.41 6.80
N PRO A 54 21.77 12.84 7.98
CA PRO A 54 20.73 12.52 8.96
C PRO A 54 19.83 13.70 9.35
N ASP A 55 20.41 14.83 9.76
CA ASP A 55 19.78 16.14 10.04
C ASP A 55 18.38 16.17 10.69
N VAL A 56 17.99 15.10 11.39
CA VAL A 56 16.60 14.91 11.84
C VAL A 56 16.13 15.98 12.81
N SER A 57 17.05 16.59 13.57
CA SER A 57 16.73 17.68 14.50
C SER A 57 16.25 18.96 13.81
N LYS A 58 16.36 19.04 12.48
CA LYS A 58 15.94 20.19 11.67
C LYS A 58 14.64 19.93 10.91
N TRP A 59 14.05 18.74 11.05
CA TRP A 59 12.84 18.37 10.33
C TRP A 59 11.63 19.14 10.87
N ALA A 60 10.68 19.46 9.99
CA ALA A 60 9.48 20.17 10.37
C ALA A 60 8.64 19.33 11.35
N GLY A 61 8.16 19.95 12.42
CA GLY A 61 7.30 19.29 13.41
C GLY A 61 8.02 18.33 14.38
N CYS A 62 9.36 18.25 14.34
CA CYS A 62 10.11 17.42 15.29
C CYS A 62 10.27 18.11 16.66
N VAL A 63 10.55 17.30 17.69
CA VAL A 63 11.09 17.75 18.98
C VAL A 63 12.61 17.48 18.96
N PRO A 64 13.44 18.52 18.76
CA PRO A 64 14.85 18.35 18.40
C PRO A 64 15.73 17.90 19.57
N SER A 65 16.67 17.00 19.29
CA SER A 65 17.78 16.66 20.19
C SER A 65 19.10 16.43 19.42
N SER A 66 19.28 15.24 18.81
CA SER A 66 20.45 14.91 17.98
C SER A 66 20.08 14.82 16.50
N ASP A 67 20.99 15.24 15.61
CA ASP A 67 20.87 15.04 14.16
C ASP A 67 20.99 13.57 13.76
N GLN A 68 21.62 12.72 14.58
CA GLN A 68 21.95 11.33 14.23
C GLN A 68 21.06 10.28 14.92
N ARG A 69 20.06 10.72 15.69
CA ARG A 69 19.16 9.84 16.45
C ARG A 69 17.72 10.28 16.25
N ALA A 70 16.86 9.36 15.86
CA ALA A 70 15.43 9.61 15.68
C ALA A 70 14.59 8.61 16.47
N ALA A 71 13.42 9.00 16.96
CA ALA A 71 12.40 8.07 17.43
C ALA A 71 11.01 8.58 17.05
N ASP A 72 10.07 7.67 16.79
CA ASP A 72 8.71 8.02 16.40
C ASP A 72 7.68 6.92 16.73
N THR A 73 6.46 7.16 16.25
CA THR A 73 5.36 6.20 16.16
C THR A 73 4.87 6.16 14.71
N GLN A 74 5.49 5.32 13.88
CA GLN A 74 5.21 5.27 12.45
C GLN A 74 3.90 4.52 12.15
N LYS A 75 3.05 5.14 11.33
CA LYS A 75 1.91 4.48 10.67
C LYS A 75 2.39 3.44 9.67
N CYS A 76 1.94 2.19 9.78
CA CYS A 76 2.29 1.13 8.83
C CYS A 76 1.05 0.44 8.27
N ILE A 77 1.10 0.10 6.98
CA ILE A 77 0.11 -0.78 6.34
C ILE A 77 0.78 -2.05 5.83
N ARG A 78 0.21 -3.21 6.19
CA ARG A 78 0.55 -4.55 5.67
C ARG A 78 -0.65 -5.18 5.00
N ALA A 79 -0.94 -4.69 3.80
CA ALA A 79 -1.98 -5.22 2.93
C ALA A 79 -1.45 -5.26 1.49
N GLY A 80 -1.35 -6.46 0.93
CA GLY A 80 -0.75 -6.71 -0.39
C GLY A 80 0.78 -6.82 -0.41
N GLY A 81 1.32 -7.37 -1.50
CA GLY A 81 2.76 -7.63 -1.65
C GLY A 81 3.28 -8.79 -0.79
N LYS A 82 4.56 -8.73 -0.40
CA LYS A 82 5.25 -9.77 0.41
C LYS A 82 4.73 -9.85 1.85
N HIS A 83 4.30 -8.73 2.42
CA HIS A 83 3.79 -8.63 3.80
C HIS A 83 2.29 -8.32 3.75
N ASN A 84 1.48 -9.38 3.71
CA ASN A 84 0.03 -9.26 3.52
C ASN A 84 -0.72 -9.99 4.64
N ASP A 85 -1.15 -9.22 5.63
CA ASP A 85 -1.87 -9.75 6.81
C ASP A 85 -3.39 -9.68 6.61
N LEU A 86 -3.85 -9.16 5.46
CA LEU A 86 -5.25 -8.88 5.19
C LEU A 86 -6.15 -10.08 5.48
N ASP A 87 -5.74 -11.28 5.08
CA ASP A 87 -6.57 -12.48 5.22
C ASP A 87 -6.69 -12.96 6.68
N ASP A 88 -5.69 -12.73 7.52
CA ASP A 88 -5.64 -13.13 8.93
C ASP A 88 -6.38 -12.14 9.86
N VAL A 89 -6.56 -10.88 9.43
CA VAL A 89 -7.28 -9.87 10.22
C VAL A 89 -8.66 -10.37 10.64
N GLY A 90 -8.87 -10.31 11.96
CA GLY A 90 -10.10 -10.69 12.65
C GLY A 90 -10.19 -12.15 13.05
N LEU A 91 -9.32 -13.02 12.55
CA LEU A 91 -9.29 -14.45 12.87
C LEU A 91 -8.39 -14.78 14.07
N ASP A 92 -7.45 -13.90 14.41
CA ASP A 92 -6.61 -14.03 15.60
C ASP A 92 -6.59 -12.75 16.45
N THR A 93 -5.66 -12.70 17.39
CA THR A 93 -5.57 -11.66 18.40
C THR A 93 -4.61 -10.53 18.05
N TYR A 94 -3.80 -10.62 16.97
CA TYR A 94 -2.65 -9.75 16.80
C TYR A 94 -2.33 -9.27 15.37
N HIS A 95 -2.88 -9.86 14.31
CA HIS A 95 -2.69 -9.35 12.94
C HIS A 95 -3.62 -8.16 12.63
N HIS A 96 -3.08 -7.21 11.87
CA HIS A 96 -3.74 -5.96 11.46
C HIS A 96 -3.34 -5.59 10.04
N THR A 97 -4.22 -4.93 9.29
CA THR A 97 -3.80 -4.27 8.06
C THR A 97 -3.12 -2.94 8.35
N PHE A 98 -3.49 -2.27 9.44
CA PHE A 98 -2.85 -1.04 9.93
C PHE A 98 -2.41 -1.17 11.38
N PHE A 99 -1.18 -0.77 11.65
CA PHE A 99 -0.63 -0.74 13.00
C PHE A 99 0.38 0.39 13.16
N GLU A 100 0.66 0.73 14.42
CA GLU A 100 1.72 1.67 14.77
C GLU A 100 3.01 0.91 15.11
N MET A 101 4.11 1.34 14.49
CA MET A 101 5.45 0.84 14.80
C MET A 101 6.19 1.90 15.61
N LEU A 102 6.38 1.64 16.90
CA LEU A 102 7.26 2.46 17.73
C LEU A 102 8.71 2.13 17.36
N GLY A 103 9.49 3.12 16.95
CA GLY A 103 10.85 2.88 16.48
C GLY A 103 11.85 3.89 17.01
N ASN A 104 13.11 3.47 17.08
CA ASN A 104 14.24 4.33 17.35
C ASN A 104 15.41 3.99 16.43
N TRP A 105 16.06 5.02 15.90
CA TRP A 105 17.08 4.91 14.87
C TRP A 105 18.40 5.53 15.29
N SER A 106 19.49 4.90 14.84
CA SER A 106 20.86 5.41 14.92
C SER A 106 21.42 5.59 13.53
N PHE A 107 21.92 6.79 13.25
CA PHE A 107 22.57 7.12 11.98
C PHE A 107 24.09 7.23 12.17
N GLY A 108 24.76 6.07 12.33
CA GLY A 108 26.22 6.01 12.49
C GLY A 108 26.72 6.50 13.85
N ASP A 109 25.87 6.49 14.88
CA ASP A 109 26.19 7.04 16.20
C ASP A 109 26.35 5.95 17.27
N TYR A 110 25.28 5.22 17.60
CA TYR A 110 25.31 4.03 18.47
C TYR A 110 24.97 2.74 17.72
N PHE A 111 25.25 1.58 18.32
CA PHE A 111 24.98 0.28 17.70
C PHE A 111 24.38 -0.72 18.70
N LYS A 112 24.80 -1.99 18.67
CA LYS A 112 24.19 -3.10 19.42
C LYS A 112 24.17 -2.87 20.94
N LYS A 113 25.28 -2.39 21.51
CA LYS A 113 25.44 -2.23 22.96
C LYS A 113 24.36 -1.34 23.54
N GLU A 114 24.23 -0.13 23.00
CA GLU A 114 23.25 0.85 23.47
C GLU A 114 21.82 0.43 23.10
N ALA A 115 21.60 -0.10 21.90
CA ALA A 115 20.28 -0.57 21.46
C ALA A 115 19.72 -1.64 22.41
N ILE A 116 20.51 -2.66 22.73
CA ILE A 116 20.13 -3.74 23.65
C ILE A 116 19.97 -3.21 25.08
N ALA A 117 20.88 -2.33 25.54
CA ALA A 117 20.79 -1.76 26.87
C ALA A 117 19.52 -0.92 27.07
N TRP A 118 19.15 -0.10 26.09
CA TRP A 118 17.93 0.71 26.16
C TRP A 118 16.66 -0.10 25.96
N ALA A 119 16.71 -1.16 25.14
CA ALA A 119 15.58 -2.08 25.03
C ALA A 119 15.29 -2.76 26.37
N TRP A 120 16.33 -3.24 27.06
CA TRP A 120 16.20 -3.78 28.41
C TRP A 120 15.69 -2.74 29.40
N GLU A 121 16.28 -1.54 29.43
CA GLU A 121 15.88 -0.46 30.35
C GLU A 121 14.40 -0.09 30.17
N LEU A 122 13.93 0.05 28.93
CA LEU A 122 12.53 0.39 28.68
C LEU A 122 11.59 -0.75 29.12
N ILE A 123 11.84 -1.98 28.66
CA ILE A 123 10.95 -3.11 28.89
C ILE A 123 10.94 -3.54 30.38
N ILE A 124 12.11 -3.71 30.98
CA ILE A 124 12.26 -4.26 32.33
C ILE A 124 12.26 -3.13 33.37
N ASP A 125 13.08 -2.10 33.20
CA ASP A 125 13.27 -1.11 34.27
C ASP A 125 12.17 -0.05 34.29
N ARG A 126 11.63 0.36 33.14
CA ARG A 126 10.56 1.37 33.06
C ARG A 126 9.18 0.72 33.05
N TRP A 127 8.91 -0.19 32.13
CA TRP A 127 7.59 -0.82 31.96
C TRP A 127 7.37 -2.06 32.84
N LYS A 128 8.41 -2.54 33.52
CA LYS A 128 8.31 -3.59 34.55
C LYS A 128 7.84 -4.95 34.02
N PHE A 129 8.13 -5.27 32.76
CA PHE A 129 7.94 -6.63 32.26
C PHE A 129 8.73 -7.63 33.12
N PRO A 130 8.13 -8.78 33.49
CA PRO A 130 8.87 -9.81 34.21
C PRO A 130 10.00 -10.36 33.33
N ALA A 131 11.26 -10.17 33.76
CA ALA A 131 12.43 -10.60 32.98
C ALA A 131 12.41 -12.11 32.67
N ALA A 132 11.86 -12.93 33.57
CA ALA A 132 11.74 -14.38 33.39
C ALA A 132 10.80 -14.81 32.25
N ARG A 133 9.97 -13.90 31.73
CA ARG A 133 9.09 -14.15 30.58
C ARG A 133 9.67 -13.64 29.26
N LEU A 134 10.82 -12.97 29.30
CA LEU A 134 11.44 -12.36 28.14
C LEU A 134 12.45 -13.32 27.49
N TYR A 135 12.42 -13.42 26.18
CA TYR A 135 13.38 -14.17 25.37
C TYR A 135 13.96 -13.25 24.30
N ALA A 136 15.27 -13.23 24.14
CA ALA A 136 15.94 -12.54 23.04
C ALA A 136 16.34 -13.55 21.97
N THR A 137 16.24 -13.18 20.70
CA THR A 137 16.81 -13.97 19.59
C THR A 137 18.11 -13.36 19.10
N ILE A 138 19.04 -14.17 18.60
CA ILE A 138 20.26 -13.68 17.94
C ILE A 138 20.49 -14.44 16.64
N TYR A 139 21.05 -13.72 15.66
CA TYR A 139 21.37 -14.27 14.36
C TYR A 139 22.43 -15.38 14.43
N ASN A 140 22.10 -16.54 13.89
CA ASN A 140 22.94 -17.72 13.78
C ASN A 140 22.83 -18.30 12.35
N PRO A 141 23.77 -17.95 11.46
CA PRO A 141 23.72 -18.23 10.02
C PRO A 141 23.92 -19.72 9.69
N GLU A 142 23.48 -20.10 8.49
CA GLU A 142 23.96 -21.32 7.80
C GLU A 142 25.19 -21.02 6.92
N PRO A 143 25.99 -22.03 6.51
CA PRO A 143 27.10 -21.80 5.58
C PRO A 143 26.64 -21.13 4.27
N GLY A 144 27.24 -19.98 3.93
CA GLY A 144 26.91 -19.20 2.72
C GLY A 144 25.99 -18.01 2.97
N ASP A 145 25.50 -17.85 4.20
CA ASP A 145 24.70 -16.69 4.60
C ASP A 145 25.54 -15.40 4.73
N PRO A 146 24.89 -14.21 4.67
CA PRO A 146 25.57 -12.92 4.47
C PRO A 146 26.38 -12.40 5.67
N ALA A 147 26.26 -13.01 6.85
CA ALA A 147 26.93 -12.56 8.06
C ALA A 147 27.26 -13.75 8.97
N SER A 148 28.21 -13.55 9.88
CA SER A 148 28.54 -14.52 10.93
C SER A 148 27.52 -14.52 12.06
N ARG A 149 27.58 -15.52 12.94
CA ARG A 149 26.81 -15.55 14.20
C ARG A 149 27.03 -14.25 14.98
N ASP A 150 25.95 -13.70 15.53
CA ASP A 150 26.00 -12.42 16.25
C ASP A 150 26.45 -12.58 17.70
N GLU A 151 27.74 -12.88 17.89
CA GLU A 151 28.36 -13.01 19.22
C GLU A 151 28.27 -11.72 20.04
N GLU A 152 28.28 -10.56 19.39
CA GLU A 152 28.21 -9.27 20.06
C GLU A 152 26.83 -9.08 20.72
N ALA A 153 25.74 -9.32 19.97
CA ALA A 153 24.39 -9.29 20.53
C ALA A 153 24.21 -10.36 21.63
N TRP A 154 24.72 -11.57 21.42
CA TRP A 154 24.64 -12.64 22.43
C TRP A 154 25.30 -12.21 23.74
N ASN A 155 26.50 -11.62 23.68
CA ASN A 155 27.23 -11.19 24.88
C ASN A 155 26.47 -10.08 25.63
N PHE A 156 25.91 -9.10 24.92
CA PHE A 156 25.16 -8.01 25.57
C PHE A 156 23.86 -8.50 26.19
N TRP A 157 23.10 -9.37 25.53
CA TRP A 157 21.93 -9.99 26.14
C TRP A 157 22.29 -10.88 27.33
N ALA A 158 23.37 -11.65 27.22
CA ALA A 158 23.81 -12.55 28.28
C ALA A 158 24.21 -11.77 29.54
N GLU A 159 24.80 -10.58 29.40
CA GLU A 159 25.02 -9.66 30.52
C GLU A 159 23.70 -9.28 31.20
N LYS A 160 22.67 -8.87 30.43
CA LYS A 160 21.37 -8.45 30.97
C LYS A 160 20.63 -9.58 31.69
N PHE A 161 20.53 -10.75 31.07
CA PHE A 161 19.88 -11.90 31.68
C PHE A 161 20.61 -12.36 32.95
N ARG A 162 21.95 -12.43 32.95
CA ARG A 162 22.71 -12.77 34.17
C ARG A 162 22.52 -11.75 35.28
N ALA A 163 22.48 -10.45 34.96
CA ALA A 163 22.23 -9.39 35.94
C ALA A 163 20.85 -9.52 36.58
N ALA A 164 19.87 -10.08 35.87
CA ALA A 164 18.54 -10.41 36.39
C ALA A 164 18.45 -11.79 37.08
N GLY A 165 19.57 -12.53 37.20
CA GLY A 165 19.61 -13.86 37.80
C GLY A 165 19.05 -14.97 36.90
N LEU A 166 19.01 -14.75 35.59
CA LEU A 166 18.48 -15.68 34.59
C LEU A 166 19.61 -16.31 33.79
N ASP A 167 19.39 -17.54 33.30
CA ASP A 167 20.37 -18.26 32.47
C ASP A 167 20.27 -17.80 30.99
N PRO A 168 21.31 -17.15 30.43
CA PRO A 168 21.31 -16.77 29.03
C PRO A 168 21.14 -17.94 28.05
N ALA A 169 21.53 -19.16 28.43
CA ALA A 169 21.37 -20.32 27.56
C ALA A 169 19.90 -20.72 27.34
N VAL A 170 19.01 -20.30 28.25
CA VAL A 170 17.56 -20.49 28.14
C VAL A 170 16.90 -19.28 27.48
N HIS A 171 17.33 -18.08 27.85
CA HIS A 171 16.66 -16.84 27.44
C HIS A 171 17.17 -16.26 26.11
N ILE A 172 18.28 -16.77 25.56
CA ILE A 172 18.79 -16.38 24.25
C ILE A 172 18.63 -17.54 23.27
N VAL A 173 17.74 -17.35 22.30
CA VAL A 173 17.42 -18.35 21.27
C VAL A 173 18.15 -18.00 19.97
N ASN A 174 18.76 -18.99 19.33
CA ASN A 174 19.38 -18.78 18.02
C ASN A 174 18.31 -18.76 16.92
N GLY A 175 18.27 -17.74 16.08
CA GLY A 175 17.46 -17.71 14.86
C GLY A 175 18.31 -17.65 13.60
N ASN A 176 17.80 -18.24 12.53
CA ASN A 176 18.51 -18.36 11.25
C ASN A 176 18.36 -17.07 10.40
N LYS A 177 18.70 -17.12 9.11
CA LYS A 177 18.48 -16.00 8.17
C LYS A 177 17.03 -15.60 7.95
N LYS A 178 16.09 -16.53 8.03
CA LYS A 178 14.67 -16.20 7.92
C LYS A 178 14.20 -15.38 9.11
N ASP A 179 14.67 -15.75 10.30
CA ASP A 179 14.18 -15.18 11.56
C ASP A 179 14.98 -13.91 11.95
N ASN A 180 16.31 -13.94 11.82
CA ASN A 180 17.19 -12.89 12.36
C ASN A 180 18.09 -12.21 11.33
N PHE A 181 17.70 -12.20 10.05
CA PHE A 181 18.32 -11.33 9.06
C PHE A 181 17.25 -10.51 8.34
N TRP A 182 17.18 -9.23 8.66
CA TRP A 182 16.09 -8.37 8.23
C TRP A 182 16.44 -7.60 6.95
N MET A 183 15.50 -7.57 6.01
CA MET A 183 15.58 -6.80 4.77
C MET A 183 14.21 -6.18 4.45
N MET A 184 14.18 -4.91 4.04
CA MET A 184 12.94 -4.19 3.72
C MET A 184 12.23 -4.76 2.48
N GLY A 185 13.02 -5.23 1.51
CA GLY A 185 12.56 -5.78 0.23
C GLY A 185 13.62 -6.70 -0.36
N GLU A 186 13.59 -6.90 -1.67
CA GLU A 186 14.65 -7.66 -2.37
C GLU A 186 15.98 -6.89 -2.45
N THR A 187 15.93 -5.57 -2.31
CA THR A 187 17.10 -4.67 -2.32
C THR A 187 17.00 -3.63 -1.21
N GLY A 188 18.13 -3.02 -0.87
CA GLY A 188 18.22 -1.91 0.10
C GLY A 188 18.95 -2.25 1.41
N PRO A 189 18.97 -1.31 2.37
CA PRO A 189 19.64 -1.50 3.66
C PRO A 189 19.10 -2.72 4.41
N CYS A 190 20.02 -3.51 4.98
CA CYS A 190 19.71 -4.75 5.69
C CYS A 190 20.79 -5.10 6.72
N GLY A 191 20.49 -6.09 7.56
CA GLY A 191 21.47 -6.65 8.49
C GLY A 191 20.90 -7.73 9.42
N PRO A 192 21.77 -8.38 10.20
CA PRO A 192 21.36 -9.22 11.30
C PRO A 192 20.48 -8.44 12.28
N CYS A 193 19.56 -9.13 12.96
CA CYS A 193 18.74 -8.51 13.98
C CYS A 193 18.61 -9.39 15.23
N SER A 194 18.04 -8.80 16.26
CA SER A 194 17.68 -9.46 17.52
C SER A 194 16.25 -9.09 17.89
N GLU A 195 15.44 -10.08 18.23
CA GLU A 195 14.02 -9.85 18.55
C GLU A 195 13.77 -10.14 20.03
N LEU A 196 12.93 -9.33 20.65
CA LEU A 196 12.40 -9.56 21.99
C LEU A 196 11.02 -10.20 21.91
N HIS A 197 10.89 -11.34 22.56
CA HIS A 197 9.67 -12.12 22.68
C HIS A 197 9.21 -12.18 24.13
N VAL A 198 7.90 -12.17 24.35
CA VAL A 198 7.31 -12.32 25.69
C VAL A 198 6.46 -13.59 25.72
N ASP A 199 6.72 -14.44 26.71
CA ASP A 199 5.90 -15.61 27.02
C ASP A 199 4.65 -15.21 27.82
N LEU A 200 3.53 -15.37 27.14
CA LEU A 200 2.19 -15.00 27.57
C LEU A 200 1.41 -16.20 28.11
N THR A 201 2.00 -17.40 28.14
CA THR A 201 1.37 -18.56 28.77
C THR A 201 1.10 -18.28 30.25
N PRO A 202 0.07 -18.90 30.86
CA PRO A 202 -0.22 -18.71 32.27
C PRO A 202 1.00 -18.90 33.20
N ALA A 203 1.82 -19.93 32.94
CA ALA A 203 3.00 -20.24 33.73
C ALA A 203 4.22 -19.37 33.37
N GLY A 204 4.39 -19.00 32.09
CA GLY A 204 5.52 -18.19 31.63
C GLY A 204 6.85 -18.92 31.68
N ASP A 205 6.82 -20.24 31.51
CA ASP A 205 7.95 -21.15 31.69
C ASP A 205 8.18 -22.02 30.46
N THR A 206 7.85 -21.52 29.26
CA THR A 206 8.04 -22.28 28.00
C THR A 206 9.49 -22.56 27.66
N LEU A 207 10.43 -21.96 28.41
CA LEU A 207 11.88 -22.08 28.18
C LEU A 207 12.28 -21.73 26.75
N GLY A 208 11.56 -20.80 26.12
CA GLY A 208 11.80 -20.34 24.75
C GLY A 208 11.25 -21.25 23.66
N ALA A 209 10.54 -22.34 24.01
CA ALA A 209 10.05 -23.33 23.04
C ALA A 209 9.08 -22.76 21.99
N LEU A 210 8.39 -21.66 22.32
CA LEU A 210 7.41 -21.00 21.44
C LEU A 210 7.98 -19.82 20.63
N VAL A 211 9.23 -19.43 20.86
CA VAL A 211 9.89 -18.32 20.14
C VAL A 211 9.96 -18.66 18.64
N ASN A 212 9.52 -17.72 17.80
CA ASN A 212 9.43 -17.88 16.34
C ASN A 212 8.66 -19.13 15.87
N LYS A 213 7.64 -19.56 16.64
CA LYS A 213 6.71 -20.67 16.27
C LYS A 213 5.34 -20.22 15.78
N GLY A 214 5.11 -18.91 15.63
CA GLY A 214 3.82 -18.37 15.19
C GLY A 214 2.69 -18.61 16.19
N SER A 215 2.99 -18.66 17.49
CA SER A 215 2.01 -18.84 18.55
C SER A 215 1.60 -17.49 19.15
N ALA A 216 0.30 -17.29 19.38
CA ALA A 216 -0.21 -16.15 20.14
C ALA A 216 0.24 -16.16 21.62
N ASP A 217 0.68 -17.31 22.13
CA ASP A 217 1.16 -17.46 23.51
C ASP A 217 2.62 -16.99 23.70
N CYS A 218 3.35 -16.70 22.62
CA CYS A 218 4.68 -16.11 22.69
C CYS A 218 4.87 -15.14 21.52
N ILE A 219 4.78 -13.85 21.82
CA ILE A 219 4.71 -12.81 20.80
C ILE A 219 6.00 -11.99 20.79
N GLU A 220 6.54 -11.79 19.60
CA GLU A 220 7.58 -10.81 19.30
C GLU A 220 7.03 -9.40 19.51
N ILE A 221 7.64 -8.62 20.41
CA ILE A 221 7.21 -7.26 20.71
C ILE A 221 8.12 -6.19 20.11
N TRP A 222 9.40 -6.51 19.85
CA TRP A 222 10.39 -5.55 19.40
C TRP A 222 11.51 -6.21 18.60
N ASN A 223 11.75 -5.75 17.38
CA ASN A 223 12.88 -6.14 16.55
C ASN A 223 13.96 -5.05 16.56
N LEU A 224 15.21 -5.43 16.81
CA LEU A 224 16.40 -4.58 16.82
C LEU A 224 17.28 -4.98 15.63
N VAL A 225 17.16 -4.27 14.51
CA VAL A 225 17.91 -4.51 13.28
C VAL A 225 19.22 -3.74 13.31
N PHE A 226 20.30 -4.47 13.07
CA PHE A 226 21.67 -3.96 13.06
C PHE A 226 22.12 -3.75 11.61
N ILE A 227 21.57 -2.70 10.98
CA ILE A 227 21.80 -2.37 9.57
C ILE A 227 23.29 -2.14 9.34
N GLN A 228 23.88 -2.95 8.46
CA GLN A 228 25.31 -2.92 8.15
C GLN A 228 25.64 -3.34 6.71
N PHE A 229 24.63 -3.75 5.93
CA PHE A 229 24.75 -4.13 4.52
C PHE A 229 23.69 -3.45 3.66
N ASN A 230 23.94 -3.43 2.36
CA ASN A 230 22.97 -3.16 1.32
C ASN A 230 22.78 -4.42 0.47
N ALA A 231 21.54 -4.87 0.31
CA ALA A 231 21.17 -5.93 -0.61
C ALA A 231 21.09 -5.36 -2.03
N ASN A 232 21.83 -5.98 -2.95
CA ASN A 232 21.96 -5.55 -4.33
C ASN A 232 20.95 -6.30 -5.24
N PRO A 233 20.61 -5.75 -6.42
CA PRO A 233 19.69 -6.40 -7.36
C PRO A 233 20.11 -7.79 -7.84
N ASP A 234 21.40 -8.12 -7.78
CA ASP A 234 21.95 -9.43 -8.15
C ASP A 234 21.89 -10.46 -7.00
N GLY A 235 21.31 -10.09 -5.85
CA GLY A 235 21.23 -10.92 -4.65
C GLY A 235 22.49 -10.90 -3.77
N SER A 236 23.53 -10.15 -4.15
CA SER A 236 24.73 -9.97 -3.33
C SER A 236 24.52 -8.92 -2.22
N PHE A 237 25.43 -8.90 -1.24
CA PHE A 237 25.41 -7.95 -0.13
C PHE A 237 26.70 -7.12 -0.11
N SER A 238 26.57 -5.81 -0.03
CA SER A 238 27.69 -4.88 0.09
C SER A 238 27.69 -4.20 1.45
N PRO A 239 28.84 -4.01 2.13
CA PRO A 239 28.88 -3.29 3.40
C PRO A 239 28.49 -1.82 3.22
N LEU A 240 27.74 -1.29 4.19
CA LEU A 240 27.42 0.14 4.23
C LEU A 240 28.60 0.96 4.79
N PRO A 241 28.71 2.26 4.44
CA PRO A 241 29.78 3.13 4.94
C PRO A 241 29.76 3.32 6.46
N ALA A 242 28.59 3.20 7.07
CA ALA A 242 28.38 3.26 8.51
C ALA A 242 27.44 2.13 8.96
N ARG A 243 27.50 1.81 10.25
CA ARG A 243 26.55 0.89 10.89
C ARG A 243 25.43 1.70 11.51
N HIS A 244 24.21 1.20 11.38
CA HIS A 244 23.00 1.87 11.81
C HIS A 244 22.18 0.95 12.71
N VAL A 245 21.27 1.55 13.47
CA VAL A 245 20.25 0.82 14.21
C VAL A 245 18.90 1.22 13.66
N ASP A 246 18.08 0.23 13.39
CA ASP A 246 16.67 0.36 13.09
C ASP A 246 15.91 -0.54 14.06
N THR A 247 14.92 0.00 14.76
CA THR A 247 14.08 -0.81 15.63
C THR A 247 12.61 -0.64 15.28
N GLY A 248 11.85 -1.72 15.47
CA GLY A 248 10.41 -1.72 15.28
C GLY A 248 9.72 -2.49 16.39
N MET A 249 9.00 -1.78 17.25
CA MET A 249 8.16 -2.34 18.31
C MET A 249 6.70 -2.27 17.89
N GLY A 250 5.99 -3.39 18.04
CA GLY A 250 4.55 -3.46 17.77
C GLY A 250 3.76 -2.77 18.88
N PHE A 251 3.26 -1.57 18.62
CA PHE A 251 2.57 -0.76 19.63
C PHE A 251 1.33 -1.47 20.19
N GLU A 252 0.50 -2.03 19.31
CA GLU A 252 -0.72 -2.74 19.67
C GLU A 252 -0.39 -3.99 20.51
N ARG A 253 0.70 -4.70 20.18
CA ARG A 253 1.16 -5.90 20.90
C ARG A 253 1.58 -5.56 22.33
N VAL A 254 2.40 -4.54 22.52
CA VAL A 254 2.82 -4.11 23.86
C VAL A 254 1.61 -3.60 24.66
N THR A 255 0.73 -2.84 24.01
CA THR A 255 -0.49 -2.33 24.66
C THR A 255 -1.39 -3.46 25.13
N SER A 256 -1.61 -4.49 24.31
CA SER A 256 -2.46 -5.63 24.68
C SER A 256 -1.86 -6.46 25.80
N ILE A 257 -0.54 -6.67 25.81
CA ILE A 257 0.11 -7.36 26.92
C ILE A 257 -0.07 -6.57 28.21
N ILE A 258 0.24 -5.27 28.22
CA ILE A 258 0.15 -4.44 29.43
C ILE A 258 -1.30 -4.34 29.93
N GLN A 259 -2.28 -4.09 29.06
CA GLN A 259 -3.67 -3.93 29.47
C GLN A 259 -4.33 -5.27 29.81
N GLY A 260 -4.15 -6.30 28.95
CA GLY A 260 -4.75 -7.62 29.11
C GLY A 260 -4.26 -8.38 30.35
N THR A 261 -3.03 -8.10 30.81
CA THR A 261 -2.46 -8.65 32.06
C THR A 261 -2.68 -7.76 33.29
N LYS A 262 -3.54 -6.73 33.19
CA LYS A 262 -3.80 -5.75 34.25
C LYS A 262 -2.52 -5.11 34.78
N ASN A 263 -1.72 -4.56 33.87
CA ASN A 263 -0.38 -4.02 34.11
C ASN A 263 0.60 -5.08 34.62
N LEU A 264 0.67 -6.23 33.92
CA LEU A 264 1.66 -7.28 34.14
C LEU A 264 1.52 -7.99 35.51
N THR A 265 0.32 -7.92 36.10
CA THR A 265 0.03 -8.50 37.43
C THR A 265 -0.73 -9.82 37.36
N ASP A 266 -1.38 -10.12 36.24
CA ASP A 266 -2.24 -11.29 36.08
C ASP A 266 -2.05 -11.89 34.68
N PHE A 267 -1.13 -12.84 34.54
CA PHE A 267 -0.93 -13.62 33.30
C PHE A 267 -1.82 -14.86 33.25
N ALA A 268 -2.21 -15.40 34.42
CA ALA A 268 -2.93 -16.68 34.51
C ALA A 268 -4.36 -16.61 33.97
N ASN A 269 -5.01 -15.46 34.15
CA ASN A 269 -6.38 -15.20 33.67
C ASN A 269 -6.41 -14.09 32.61
N ALA A 270 -5.24 -13.76 32.04
CA ALA A 270 -5.10 -12.67 31.10
C ALA A 270 -5.86 -12.99 29.82
N ARG A 271 -6.48 -11.96 29.26
CA ARG A 271 -7.04 -12.02 27.92
C ARG A 271 -6.27 -11.06 27.05
N ILE A 272 -5.25 -11.58 26.38
CA ILE A 272 -4.28 -10.79 25.65
C ILE A 272 -4.65 -10.78 24.18
N SER A 273 -5.19 -9.66 23.74
CA SER A 273 -5.45 -9.40 22.33
C SER A 273 -5.35 -7.92 22.04
N ASN A 274 -4.80 -7.60 20.87
CA ASN A 274 -4.72 -6.23 20.37
C ASN A 274 -6.11 -5.56 20.35
N TYR A 275 -7.16 -6.34 20.08
CA TYR A 275 -8.54 -5.88 20.01
C TYR A 275 -9.19 -5.65 21.38
N GLU A 276 -8.60 -6.13 22.48
CA GLU A 276 -9.07 -5.92 23.87
C GLU A 276 -8.47 -4.68 24.53
N THR A 277 -8.03 -3.71 23.72
CA THR A 277 -7.35 -2.51 24.20
C THR A 277 -8.21 -1.27 24.04
N ASP A 278 -7.83 -0.21 24.76
CA ASP A 278 -8.38 1.13 24.57
C ASP A 278 -8.15 1.73 23.17
N ILE A 279 -7.33 1.08 22.32
CA ILE A 279 -7.18 1.43 20.90
C ILE A 279 -8.44 1.07 20.10
N PHE A 280 -9.05 -0.09 20.39
CA PHE A 280 -10.18 -0.64 19.60
C PHE A 280 -11.53 -0.48 20.30
N ARG A 281 -11.55 -0.50 21.64
CA ARG A 281 -12.80 -0.46 22.42
C ARG A 281 -13.76 0.68 22.01
N PRO A 282 -13.30 1.93 21.80
CA PRO A 282 -14.19 3.01 21.36
C PRO A 282 -14.85 2.76 20.00
N ILE A 283 -14.16 2.07 19.09
CA ILE A 283 -14.70 1.71 17.77
C ILE A 283 -15.73 0.60 17.92
N PHE A 284 -15.44 -0.41 18.74
CA PHE A 284 -16.38 -1.49 19.03
C PHE A 284 -17.66 -0.94 19.67
N ASP A 285 -17.58 -0.01 20.62
CA ASP A 285 -18.75 0.62 21.24
C ASP A 285 -19.68 1.27 20.20
N GLU A 286 -19.13 1.96 19.20
CA GLU A 286 -19.93 2.54 18.12
C GLU A 286 -20.49 1.46 17.18
N ILE A 287 -19.75 0.38 16.90
CA ILE A 287 -20.27 -0.76 16.12
C ILE A 287 -21.42 -1.46 16.87
N GLU A 288 -21.31 -1.66 18.20
CA GLU A 288 -22.40 -2.24 19.02
C GLU A 288 -23.65 -1.39 18.94
N LYS A 289 -23.49 -0.07 19.07
CA LYS A 289 -24.59 0.91 18.96
C LYS A 289 -25.24 0.92 17.57
N LEU A 290 -24.46 0.81 16.51
CA LEU A 290 -24.97 0.80 15.13
C LEU A 290 -25.65 -0.52 14.76
N SER A 291 -25.09 -1.65 15.19
CA SER A 291 -25.54 -3.00 14.79
C SER A 291 -26.54 -3.65 15.74
N GLY A 292 -26.59 -3.21 17.00
CA GLY A 292 -27.33 -3.89 18.07
C GLY A 292 -26.73 -5.25 18.48
N ARG A 293 -25.54 -5.61 17.98
CA ARG A 293 -24.79 -6.81 18.36
C ARG A 293 -23.77 -6.46 19.45
N SER A 294 -23.35 -7.45 20.23
CA SER A 294 -22.35 -7.29 21.29
C SER A 294 -21.06 -8.02 20.95
N TYR A 295 -19.93 -7.40 21.27
CA TYR A 295 -18.61 -8.01 21.15
C TYR A 295 -18.34 -8.91 22.37
N GLY A 296 -18.45 -10.22 22.17
CA GLY A 296 -18.19 -11.23 23.21
C GLY A 296 -16.73 -11.68 23.24
N SER A 297 -16.01 -11.35 22.16
CA SER A 297 -14.60 -11.54 21.95
C SER A 297 -14.09 -12.98 22.11
N THR A 298 -14.86 -13.84 21.48
CA THR A 298 -14.50 -15.20 21.12
C THR A 298 -13.54 -15.20 19.92
N LEU A 299 -12.79 -16.28 19.76
CA LEU A 299 -11.87 -16.50 18.65
C LEU A 299 -12.27 -17.79 17.93
N PRO A 300 -12.23 -17.81 16.58
CA PRO A 300 -12.34 -19.05 15.83
C PRO A 300 -11.26 -20.04 16.24
N VAL A 301 -11.55 -21.34 16.12
CA VAL A 301 -10.50 -22.36 16.18
C VAL A 301 -9.51 -22.12 15.03
N SER A 302 -8.22 -22.39 15.26
CA SER A 302 -7.19 -22.22 14.23
C SER A 302 -7.57 -22.94 12.92
N GLY A 303 -7.55 -22.19 11.82
CA GLY A 303 -7.98 -22.67 10.49
C GLY A 303 -9.48 -22.55 10.19
N SER A 304 -10.30 -22.18 11.17
CA SER A 304 -11.71 -21.82 10.96
C SER A 304 -11.88 -20.32 10.67
N THR A 305 -13.05 -19.95 10.15
CA THR A 305 -13.48 -18.56 9.90
C THR A 305 -14.62 -18.11 10.83
N GLY A 306 -14.91 -18.90 11.87
CA GLY A 306 -15.95 -18.65 12.86
C GLY A 306 -17.00 -19.76 12.83
N ASP A 307 -16.94 -20.64 13.83
CA ASP A 307 -17.79 -21.83 13.96
C ASP A 307 -19.12 -21.50 14.66
N THR A 308 -19.12 -20.48 15.52
CA THR A 308 -20.32 -20.00 16.21
C THR A 308 -20.79 -18.63 15.71
N GLU A 309 -22.06 -18.30 15.92
CA GLU A 309 -22.59 -16.97 15.57
C GLU A 309 -21.91 -15.83 16.35
N GLN A 310 -21.48 -16.10 17.58
CA GLN A 310 -20.71 -15.13 18.36
C GLN A 310 -19.31 -14.93 17.78
N GLU A 311 -18.63 -16.00 17.36
CA GLU A 311 -17.32 -15.88 16.70
C GLU A 311 -17.41 -15.10 15.40
N LYS A 312 -18.41 -15.36 14.56
CA LYS A 312 -18.63 -14.59 13.33
C LYS A 312 -18.89 -13.11 13.62
N THR A 313 -19.66 -12.83 14.68
CA THR A 313 -19.89 -11.46 15.15
C THR A 313 -18.57 -10.81 15.56
N ASP A 314 -17.77 -11.48 16.38
CA ASP A 314 -16.50 -10.95 16.89
C ASP A 314 -15.45 -10.76 15.78
N VAL A 315 -15.40 -11.67 14.80
CA VAL A 315 -14.58 -11.53 13.58
C VAL A 315 -15.01 -10.29 12.80
N ALA A 316 -16.31 -10.08 12.58
CA ALA A 316 -16.82 -8.92 11.86
C ALA A 316 -16.45 -7.60 12.58
N PHE A 317 -16.56 -7.56 13.91
CA PHE A 317 -16.14 -6.42 14.72
C PHE A 317 -14.66 -6.09 14.51
N ARG A 318 -13.78 -7.10 14.67
CA ARG A 318 -12.33 -6.94 14.50
C ARG A 318 -11.97 -6.46 13.10
N VAL A 319 -12.55 -7.06 12.05
CA VAL A 319 -12.30 -6.66 10.66
C VAL A 319 -12.73 -5.23 10.39
N ILE A 320 -13.95 -4.84 10.79
CA ILE A 320 -14.46 -3.49 10.57
C ILE A 320 -13.57 -2.46 11.29
N ALA A 321 -13.18 -2.73 12.54
CA ALA A 321 -12.39 -1.80 13.34
C ALA A 321 -10.94 -1.65 12.85
N ASP A 322 -10.31 -2.72 12.40
CA ASP A 322 -9.00 -2.63 11.74
C ASP A 322 -9.10 -1.85 10.42
N HIS A 323 -10.04 -2.22 9.56
CA HIS A 323 -10.12 -1.66 8.21
C HIS A 323 -10.49 -0.18 8.19
N ILE A 324 -11.30 0.31 9.16
CA ILE A 324 -11.58 1.74 9.26
C ILE A 324 -10.32 2.54 9.60
N ARG A 325 -9.44 2.01 10.46
CA ARG A 325 -8.15 2.63 10.77
C ARG A 325 -7.32 2.74 9.49
N THR A 326 -7.13 1.61 8.79
CA THR A 326 -6.35 1.53 7.56
C THR A 326 -6.80 2.53 6.50
N LEU A 327 -8.11 2.55 6.21
CA LEU A 327 -8.65 3.43 5.19
C LEU A 327 -8.62 4.90 5.60
N SER A 328 -8.92 5.22 6.85
CA SER A 328 -8.91 6.60 7.33
C SER A 328 -7.51 7.20 7.26
N PHE A 329 -6.49 6.45 7.68
CA PHE A 329 -5.10 6.89 7.58
C PHE A 329 -4.61 6.99 6.15
N ALA A 330 -4.92 6.01 5.29
CA ALA A 330 -4.51 6.04 3.90
C ALA A 330 -5.14 7.23 3.14
N ILE A 331 -6.43 7.52 3.36
CA ILE A 331 -7.12 8.66 2.76
C ILE A 331 -6.58 9.99 3.32
N ALA A 332 -6.26 10.05 4.62
CA ALA A 332 -5.62 11.22 5.21
C ALA A 332 -4.25 11.52 4.56
N ASP A 333 -3.50 10.48 4.19
CA ASP A 333 -2.23 10.59 3.47
C ASP A 333 -2.38 10.76 1.95
N GLY A 334 -3.61 10.94 1.45
CA GLY A 334 -3.90 11.22 0.05
C GLY A 334 -4.08 9.99 -0.85
N ILE A 335 -4.04 8.78 -0.28
CA ILE A 335 -4.24 7.54 -1.03
C ILE A 335 -5.73 7.22 -1.11
N GLN A 336 -6.29 7.24 -2.32
CA GLN A 336 -7.72 7.03 -2.55
C GLN A 336 -8.02 5.58 -2.97
N PRO A 337 -9.15 4.97 -2.56
CA PRO A 337 -9.61 3.72 -3.14
C PRO A 337 -9.79 3.83 -4.67
N GLY A 338 -9.40 2.79 -5.42
CA GLY A 338 -9.36 2.84 -6.88
C GLY A 338 -9.24 1.48 -7.55
N ASN A 339 -8.93 1.47 -8.85
CA ASN A 339 -8.92 0.25 -9.67
C ASN A 339 -7.53 -0.38 -9.88
N THR A 340 -6.46 0.29 -9.48
CA THR A 340 -5.07 -0.15 -9.78
C THR A 340 -4.18 -0.08 -8.54
N ASP A 341 -3.17 -0.94 -8.50
CA ASP A 341 -2.08 -0.94 -7.52
C ASP A 341 -2.55 -0.80 -6.05
N ARG A 342 -1.95 0.12 -5.30
CA ARG A 342 -2.28 0.39 -3.89
C ARG A 342 -3.73 0.85 -3.70
N ASN A 343 -4.27 1.58 -4.68
CA ASN A 343 -5.65 2.08 -4.63
C ASN A 343 -6.65 0.91 -4.72
N TYR A 344 -6.32 -0.13 -5.49
CA TYR A 344 -7.09 -1.36 -5.55
C TYR A 344 -7.08 -2.12 -4.22
N VAL A 345 -5.92 -2.16 -3.53
CA VAL A 345 -5.83 -2.76 -2.19
C VAL A 345 -6.75 -2.05 -1.21
N LEU A 346 -6.76 -0.71 -1.16
CA LEU A 346 -7.67 0.03 -0.30
C LEU A 346 -9.14 -0.24 -0.64
N ARG A 347 -9.48 -0.32 -1.93
CA ARG A 347 -10.83 -0.70 -2.35
C ARG A 347 -11.22 -2.11 -1.87
N ARG A 348 -10.30 -3.08 -1.92
CA ARG A 348 -10.50 -4.44 -1.38
C ARG A 348 -10.81 -4.40 0.12
N ILE A 349 -10.02 -3.64 0.89
CA ILE A 349 -10.21 -3.45 2.33
C ILE A 349 -11.59 -2.85 2.62
N LEU A 350 -11.98 -1.79 1.89
CA LEU A 350 -13.29 -1.15 2.07
C LEU A 350 -14.43 -2.15 1.83
N ARG A 351 -14.38 -2.86 0.72
CA ARG A 351 -15.40 -3.83 0.33
C ARG A 351 -15.52 -4.97 1.33
N ARG A 352 -14.40 -5.47 1.85
CA ARG A 352 -14.39 -6.47 2.92
C ARG A 352 -15.06 -5.94 4.19
N ALA A 353 -14.72 -4.73 4.65
CA ALA A 353 -15.33 -4.13 5.84
C ALA A 353 -16.86 -3.97 5.68
N VAL A 354 -17.31 -3.44 4.54
CA VAL A 354 -18.74 -3.25 4.24
C VAL A 354 -19.48 -4.60 4.19
N ARG A 355 -18.86 -5.63 3.61
CA ARG A 355 -19.42 -6.99 3.57
C ARG A 355 -19.58 -7.59 4.97
N TYR A 356 -18.62 -7.40 5.87
CA TYR A 356 -18.79 -7.80 7.28
C TYR A 356 -19.81 -6.94 8.01
N GLY A 357 -20.01 -5.67 7.61
CA GLY A 357 -21.14 -4.86 8.05
C GLY A 357 -22.49 -5.53 7.74
N ARG A 358 -22.63 -6.12 6.54
CA ARG A 358 -23.84 -6.88 6.16
C ARG A 358 -24.11 -8.08 7.08
N SER A 359 -23.08 -8.81 7.53
CA SER A 359 -23.29 -9.92 8.48
C SER A 359 -23.74 -9.45 9.87
N LEU A 360 -23.47 -8.19 10.22
CA LEU A 360 -23.97 -7.56 11.45
C LEU A 360 -25.37 -6.94 11.27
N GLY A 361 -25.98 -7.00 10.08
CA GLY A 361 -27.28 -6.39 9.79
C GLY A 361 -27.21 -4.90 9.42
N LEU A 362 -26.02 -4.39 9.10
CA LEU A 362 -25.83 -3.00 8.66
C LEU A 362 -26.08 -2.90 7.15
N HIS A 363 -27.28 -2.47 6.76
CA HIS A 363 -27.70 -2.33 5.36
C HIS A 363 -27.48 -0.93 4.78
N GLU A 364 -27.55 0.10 5.62
CA GLU A 364 -27.30 1.49 5.25
C GLU A 364 -25.82 1.84 5.36
N PRO A 365 -25.32 2.89 4.65
CA PRO A 365 -23.96 3.38 4.83
C PRO A 365 -23.64 3.69 6.29
N PHE A 366 -22.66 2.99 6.83
CA PHE A 366 -22.29 3.08 8.24
C PHE A 366 -20.81 3.37 8.45
N PHE A 367 -19.96 2.97 7.50
CA PHE A 367 -18.53 2.86 7.73
C PHE A 367 -17.89 4.23 8.00
N HIS A 368 -18.31 5.26 7.26
CA HIS A 368 -17.89 6.65 7.47
C HIS A 368 -18.21 7.19 8.89
N LYS A 369 -19.22 6.65 9.59
CA LYS A 369 -19.60 7.12 10.94
C LYS A 369 -18.53 6.78 11.99
N LEU A 370 -17.68 5.80 11.70
CA LEU A 370 -16.59 5.38 12.59
C LEU A 370 -15.39 6.34 12.54
N VAL A 371 -15.30 7.22 11.53
CA VAL A 371 -14.18 8.17 11.36
C VAL A 371 -14.12 9.18 12.51
N ASP A 372 -15.27 9.65 13.01
CA ASP A 372 -15.33 10.56 14.17
C ASP A 372 -14.68 9.95 15.42
N VAL A 373 -14.88 8.65 15.64
CA VAL A 373 -14.25 7.93 16.76
C VAL A 373 -12.73 7.98 16.63
N LEU A 374 -12.19 7.72 15.43
CA LEU A 374 -10.75 7.78 15.17
C LEU A 374 -10.18 9.19 15.31
N ALA A 375 -10.87 10.20 14.79
CA ALA A 375 -10.44 11.59 14.91
C ALA A 375 -10.36 12.02 16.39
N ARG A 376 -11.27 11.53 17.24
CA ARG A 376 -11.24 11.77 18.69
C ARG A 376 -10.14 10.99 19.40
N THR A 377 -9.93 9.71 19.08
CA THR A 377 -9.01 8.84 19.84
C THR A 377 -7.55 8.91 19.37
N MET A 378 -7.30 9.17 18.09
CA MET A 378 -5.97 9.15 17.48
C MET A 378 -5.52 10.51 16.94
N GLY A 379 -6.43 11.48 16.79
CA GLY A 379 -6.16 12.76 16.15
C GLY A 379 -5.23 13.73 16.92
N ASP A 380 -4.90 13.45 18.18
CA ASP A 380 -3.87 14.21 18.90
C ASP A 380 -2.46 13.80 18.48
N VAL A 381 -2.27 12.51 18.14
CA VAL A 381 -1.00 11.96 17.67
C VAL A 381 -0.86 12.15 16.16
N PHE A 382 -1.96 11.98 15.43
CA PHE A 382 -2.03 12.07 13.98
C PHE A 382 -3.01 13.16 13.55
N PRO A 383 -2.58 14.45 13.56
CA PRO A 383 -3.46 15.60 13.35
C PRO A 383 -4.16 15.60 11.99
N GLU A 384 -3.59 14.92 10.99
CA GLU A 384 -4.18 14.74 9.67
C GLU A 384 -5.56 14.06 9.70
N LEU A 385 -5.83 13.19 10.68
CA LEU A 385 -7.15 12.58 10.83
C LEU A 385 -8.23 13.62 11.16
N ARG A 386 -7.90 14.62 12.00
CA ARG A 386 -8.83 15.70 12.35
C ARG A 386 -8.93 16.73 11.23
N SER A 387 -7.80 17.11 10.63
CA SER A 387 -7.80 18.13 9.57
C SER A 387 -8.53 17.65 8.32
N LYS A 388 -8.45 16.35 8.00
CA LYS A 388 -9.09 15.74 6.83
C LYS A 388 -10.34 14.91 7.15
N GLN A 389 -10.88 14.97 8.38
CA GLN A 389 -12.02 14.14 8.82
C GLN A 389 -13.19 14.15 7.82
N LYS A 390 -13.66 15.35 7.43
CA LYS A 390 -14.80 15.48 6.50
C LYS A 390 -14.53 14.86 5.13
N HIS A 391 -13.30 14.97 4.64
CA HIS A 391 -12.90 14.37 3.37
C HIS A 391 -12.92 12.84 3.45
N ILE A 392 -12.34 12.29 4.53
CA ILE A 392 -12.34 10.85 4.80
C ILE A 392 -13.77 10.31 4.87
N GLU A 393 -14.65 10.97 5.62
CA GLU A 393 -16.06 10.60 5.74
C GLU A 393 -16.77 10.60 4.37
N GLN A 394 -16.55 11.62 3.55
CA GLN A 394 -17.16 11.75 2.22
C GLN A 394 -16.70 10.64 1.26
N VAL A 395 -15.39 10.39 1.20
CA VAL A 395 -14.81 9.34 0.34
C VAL A 395 -15.36 7.97 0.73
N LEU A 396 -15.31 7.62 2.02
CA LEU A 396 -15.79 6.33 2.51
C LEU A 396 -17.28 6.14 2.24
N LYS A 397 -18.08 7.18 2.48
CA LYS A 397 -19.52 7.13 2.22
C LYS A 397 -19.82 6.91 0.74
N LEU A 398 -19.15 7.63 -0.16
CA LEU A 398 -19.38 7.52 -1.60
C LEU A 398 -18.99 6.13 -2.15
N GLU A 399 -17.83 5.60 -1.73
CA GLU A 399 -17.39 4.27 -2.14
C GLU A 399 -18.31 3.17 -1.58
N GLU A 400 -18.75 3.30 -0.32
CA GLU A 400 -19.72 2.37 0.31
C GLU A 400 -21.08 2.41 -0.39
N GLU A 401 -21.62 3.59 -0.68
CA GLU A 401 -22.89 3.75 -1.42
C GLU A 401 -22.81 3.19 -2.84
N THR A 402 -21.66 3.35 -3.50
CA THR A 402 -21.44 2.80 -4.84
C THR A 402 -21.39 1.27 -4.79
N PHE A 403 -20.68 0.72 -3.81
CA PHE A 403 -20.54 -0.72 -3.65
C PHE A 403 -21.83 -1.42 -3.20
N ASN A 404 -22.60 -0.80 -2.30
CA ASN A 404 -23.88 -1.36 -1.82
C ASN A 404 -24.88 -1.64 -2.95
N ARG A 405 -24.82 -0.88 -4.06
CA ARG A 405 -25.70 -1.11 -5.24
C ARG A 405 -25.48 -2.47 -5.90
N THR A 406 -24.27 -3.01 -5.84
CA THR A 406 -23.92 -4.30 -6.46
C THR A 406 -23.80 -5.44 -5.44
N LEU A 407 -23.54 -5.11 -4.17
CA LEU A 407 -23.27 -6.06 -3.10
C LEU A 407 -24.41 -7.05 -2.86
N ASP A 408 -25.63 -6.56 -2.63
CA ASP A 408 -26.75 -7.43 -2.21
C ASP A 408 -27.13 -8.43 -3.32
N LYS A 409 -27.09 -7.97 -4.58
CA LYS A 409 -27.30 -8.83 -5.75
C LYS A 409 -26.19 -9.86 -5.89
N GLY A 410 -24.93 -9.45 -5.73
CA GLY A 410 -23.78 -10.35 -5.80
C GLY A 410 -23.78 -11.42 -4.71
N ILE A 411 -24.13 -11.06 -3.46
CA ILE A 411 -24.29 -12.02 -2.36
C ILE A 411 -25.37 -13.05 -2.68
N THR A 412 -26.51 -12.60 -3.22
CA THR A 412 -27.63 -13.50 -3.59
C THR A 412 -27.18 -14.51 -4.65
N LEU A 413 -26.59 -14.05 -5.74
CA LEU A 413 -26.09 -14.91 -6.82
C LEU A 413 -25.01 -15.87 -6.32
N PHE A 414 -24.06 -15.38 -5.50
CA PHE A 414 -23.04 -16.23 -4.90
C PHE A 414 -23.66 -17.34 -4.06
N ASN A 415 -24.67 -17.03 -3.23
CA ASN A 415 -25.30 -18.00 -2.36
C ASN A 415 -25.97 -19.13 -3.14
N GLU A 416 -26.61 -18.81 -4.27
CA GLU A 416 -27.23 -19.78 -5.18
C GLU A 416 -26.20 -20.70 -5.83
N GLU A 417 -25.04 -20.18 -6.22
CA GLU A 417 -23.98 -20.98 -6.84
C GLU A 417 -23.23 -21.82 -5.81
N ALA A 418 -22.89 -21.26 -4.65
CA ALA A 418 -22.21 -21.95 -3.56
C ALA A 418 -23.03 -23.12 -3.00
N ALA A 419 -24.36 -23.12 -3.16
CA ALA A 419 -25.20 -24.28 -2.83
C ALA A 419 -24.94 -25.50 -3.73
N LYS A 420 -24.28 -25.32 -4.87
CA LYS A 420 -23.95 -26.38 -5.83
C LYS A 420 -22.53 -26.95 -5.64
N GLY A 421 -21.70 -26.33 -4.80
CA GLY A 421 -20.32 -26.74 -4.52
C GLY A 421 -19.29 -25.65 -4.83
N ASP A 422 -18.08 -26.06 -5.22
CA ASP A 422 -16.98 -25.16 -5.56
C ASP A 422 -17.34 -24.18 -6.69
N ILE A 423 -16.78 -22.97 -6.62
CA ILE A 423 -17.10 -21.87 -7.54
C ILE A 423 -16.24 -21.96 -8.79
N SER A 424 -16.90 -22.14 -9.94
CA SER A 424 -16.22 -22.20 -11.24
C SER A 424 -15.64 -20.85 -11.68
N ALA A 425 -14.57 -20.89 -12.47
CA ALA A 425 -13.97 -19.72 -13.10
C ALA A 425 -14.98 -18.91 -13.92
N ALA A 426 -15.85 -19.59 -14.66
CA ALA A 426 -16.87 -18.95 -15.49
C ALA A 426 -17.89 -18.18 -14.66
N PHE A 427 -18.32 -18.73 -13.53
CA PHE A 427 -19.23 -18.04 -12.62
C PHE A 427 -18.54 -16.86 -11.93
N ALA A 428 -17.34 -17.06 -11.38
CA ALA A 428 -16.57 -15.98 -10.75
C ALA A 428 -16.31 -14.83 -11.73
N PHE A 429 -15.95 -15.16 -12.98
CA PHE A 429 -15.76 -14.18 -14.06
C PHE A 429 -17.07 -13.45 -14.40
N LYS A 430 -18.20 -14.16 -14.48
CA LYS A 430 -19.52 -13.56 -14.70
C LYS A 430 -19.90 -12.58 -13.58
N LEU A 431 -19.67 -12.96 -12.33
CA LEU A 431 -19.99 -12.14 -11.16
C LEU A 431 -19.14 -10.85 -11.15
N TYR A 432 -17.87 -10.97 -11.54
CA TYR A 432 -16.95 -9.84 -11.72
C TYR A 432 -17.34 -8.94 -12.88
N ASP A 433 -17.43 -9.49 -14.10
CA ASP A 433 -17.55 -8.72 -15.35
C ASP A 433 -18.96 -8.14 -15.54
N GLU A 434 -20.01 -8.93 -15.27
CA GLU A 434 -21.40 -8.53 -15.52
C GLU A 434 -22.07 -7.87 -14.30
N GLN A 435 -21.69 -8.26 -13.08
CA GLN A 435 -22.35 -7.81 -11.85
C GLN A 435 -21.49 -6.85 -11.02
N GLY A 436 -20.22 -6.63 -11.40
CA GLY A 436 -19.30 -5.77 -10.67
C GLY A 436 -18.96 -6.26 -9.26
N PHE A 437 -19.19 -7.55 -8.97
CA PHE A 437 -18.90 -8.15 -7.68
C PHE A 437 -17.52 -8.79 -7.73
N PRO A 438 -16.62 -8.40 -6.84
CA PRO A 438 -15.21 -8.64 -7.08
C PRO A 438 -14.79 -10.07 -6.69
N LEU A 439 -13.70 -10.53 -7.32
CA LEU A 439 -13.17 -11.88 -7.09
C LEU A 439 -12.78 -12.08 -5.62
N ASP A 440 -12.17 -11.08 -4.99
CA ASP A 440 -11.69 -11.18 -3.60
C ASP A 440 -12.83 -11.46 -2.60
N LEU A 441 -14.03 -10.90 -2.84
CA LEU A 441 -15.20 -11.20 -2.02
C LEU A 441 -15.78 -12.57 -2.34
N THR A 442 -15.70 -13.00 -3.59
CA THR A 442 -16.07 -14.36 -3.99
C THR A 442 -15.20 -15.38 -3.28
N GLU A 443 -13.88 -15.17 -3.25
CA GLU A 443 -12.91 -15.99 -2.52
C GLU A 443 -13.15 -15.97 -1.01
N LEU A 444 -13.38 -14.79 -0.42
CA LEU A 444 -13.68 -14.65 1.00
C LEU A 444 -14.93 -15.45 1.39
N MET A 445 -16.03 -15.27 0.64
CA MET A 445 -17.29 -15.95 0.91
C MET A 445 -17.21 -17.47 0.67
N ALA A 446 -16.39 -17.91 -0.30
CA ALA A 446 -16.14 -19.33 -0.54
C ALA A 446 -15.34 -19.94 0.61
N ARG A 447 -14.28 -19.26 1.07
CA ARG A 447 -13.45 -19.69 2.20
C ARG A 447 -14.27 -19.91 3.47
N GLU A 448 -15.21 -19.02 3.76
CA GLU A 448 -16.10 -19.15 4.93
C GLU A 448 -17.04 -20.36 4.88
N ARG A 449 -17.24 -20.94 3.70
CA ARG A 449 -18.03 -22.16 3.48
C ARG A 449 -17.16 -23.40 3.26
N GLY A 450 -15.83 -23.27 3.37
CA GLY A 450 -14.89 -24.34 3.03
C GLY A 450 -14.90 -24.71 1.53
N LEU A 451 -15.36 -23.80 0.67
CA LEU A 451 -15.40 -23.98 -0.79
C LEU A 451 -14.16 -23.37 -1.46
N LYS A 452 -13.82 -23.86 -2.65
CA LYS A 452 -12.74 -23.33 -3.49
C LYS A 452 -13.29 -22.49 -4.63
N VAL A 453 -12.47 -21.56 -5.10
CA VAL A 453 -12.71 -20.78 -6.32
C VAL A 453 -11.63 -21.13 -7.33
N ASP A 454 -12.00 -21.41 -8.58
CA ASP A 454 -11.03 -21.59 -9.67
C ASP A 454 -10.48 -20.24 -10.15
N THR A 455 -9.50 -19.72 -9.39
CA THR A 455 -8.80 -18.47 -9.69
C THR A 455 -7.93 -18.57 -10.94
N SER A 456 -7.36 -19.76 -11.21
CA SER A 456 -6.52 -20.00 -12.39
C SER A 456 -7.30 -19.88 -13.70
N GLY A 457 -8.50 -20.47 -13.74
CA GLY A 457 -9.41 -20.33 -14.87
C GLY A 457 -9.95 -18.90 -14.98
N PHE A 458 -10.21 -18.21 -13.85
CA PHE A 458 -10.63 -16.81 -13.85
C PHE A 458 -9.57 -15.92 -14.53
N GLU A 459 -8.30 -16.07 -14.17
CA GLU A 459 -7.20 -15.30 -14.79
C GLU A 459 -7.07 -15.60 -16.29
N THR A 460 -7.31 -16.84 -16.69
CA THR A 460 -7.34 -17.20 -18.12
C THR A 460 -8.46 -16.45 -18.87
N LEU A 461 -9.64 -16.31 -18.25
CA LEU A 461 -10.76 -15.55 -18.82
C LEU A 461 -10.48 -14.04 -18.85
N MET A 462 -9.83 -13.50 -17.81
CA MET A 462 -9.36 -12.11 -17.76
C MET A 462 -8.36 -11.81 -18.86
N GLU A 463 -7.36 -12.68 -19.06
CA GLU A 463 -6.39 -12.52 -20.15
C GLU A 463 -7.05 -12.66 -21.52
N ALA A 464 -8.02 -13.55 -21.70
CA ALA A 464 -8.79 -13.64 -22.93
C ALA A 464 -9.62 -12.36 -23.19
N GLN A 465 -10.17 -11.73 -22.15
CA GLN A 465 -10.85 -10.44 -22.26
C GLN A 465 -9.88 -9.30 -22.62
N ARG A 466 -8.73 -9.22 -21.93
CA ARG A 466 -7.66 -8.26 -22.22
C ARG A 466 -7.12 -8.44 -23.64
N ALA A 467 -6.90 -9.67 -24.08
CA ALA A 467 -6.45 -10.00 -25.43
C ALA A 467 -7.47 -9.57 -26.49
N ARG A 468 -8.77 -9.77 -26.25
CA ARG A 468 -9.84 -9.26 -27.14
C ARG A 468 -9.83 -7.73 -27.23
N ALA A 469 -9.69 -7.03 -26.11
CA ALA A 469 -9.58 -5.56 -26.08
C ALA A 469 -8.32 -5.07 -26.83
N ARG A 470 -7.17 -5.69 -26.57
CA ARG A 470 -5.90 -5.41 -27.28
C ARG A 470 -5.99 -5.73 -28.77
N ALA A 471 -6.66 -6.82 -29.16
CA ALA A 471 -6.84 -7.18 -30.56
C ALA A 471 -7.72 -6.17 -31.30
N ALA A 472 -8.77 -5.65 -30.66
CA ALA A 472 -9.59 -4.56 -31.21
C ALA A 472 -8.76 -3.29 -31.44
N GLN A 473 -7.93 -2.91 -30.45
CA GLN A 473 -7.04 -1.75 -30.53
C GLN A 473 -5.89 -1.95 -31.53
N LYS A 474 -5.29 -3.15 -31.58
CA LYS A 474 -4.22 -3.51 -32.51
C LYS A 474 -4.73 -3.56 -33.94
N LYS A 475 -5.96 -4.00 -34.19
CA LYS A 475 -6.58 -3.97 -35.53
C LYS A 475 -6.79 -2.53 -36.01
N GLU A 476 -7.01 -1.60 -35.09
CA GLU A 476 -7.07 -0.17 -35.38
C GLU A 476 -5.69 0.44 -35.67
N VAL A 477 -4.66 0.05 -34.92
CA VAL A 477 -3.27 0.51 -35.15
C VAL A 477 -2.63 -0.14 -36.39
N ILE A 478 -2.86 -1.44 -36.66
CA ILE A 478 -2.32 -2.15 -37.83
C ILE A 478 -2.83 -1.51 -39.13
N ALA A 479 -4.12 -1.17 -39.18
CA ALA A 479 -4.71 -0.47 -40.32
C ALA A 479 -4.07 0.90 -40.59
N LEU A 480 -3.45 1.52 -39.57
CA LEU A 480 -2.70 2.78 -39.68
C LEU A 480 -1.20 2.54 -39.95
N SER A 481 -0.59 1.47 -39.45
CA SER A 481 0.85 1.18 -39.64
C SER A 481 1.18 0.53 -40.98
N GLU A 482 0.23 -0.13 -41.64
CA GLU A 482 0.40 -0.64 -43.02
C GLU A 482 0.54 0.49 -44.08
N ILE A 483 0.34 1.75 -43.66
CA ILE A 483 0.38 2.97 -44.48
C ILE A 483 1.73 3.71 -44.29
N GLU A 484 2.70 3.10 -43.59
CA GLU A 484 4.00 3.71 -43.38
C GLU A 484 4.79 3.77 -44.69
N ASN A 485 4.97 4.99 -45.21
CA ASN A 485 5.75 5.24 -46.41
C ASN A 485 7.25 5.24 -46.08
N THR A 486 8.11 4.87 -47.04
CA THR A 486 9.57 4.90 -46.87
C THR A 486 10.15 6.31 -46.74
N THR A 487 9.36 7.34 -47.05
CA THR A 487 9.75 8.76 -46.97
C THR A 487 9.01 9.46 -45.83
N PRO A 488 9.71 9.94 -44.78
CA PRO A 488 9.13 10.73 -43.70
C PRO A 488 8.48 12.02 -44.20
N THR A 489 7.30 12.37 -43.66
CA THR A 489 6.73 13.70 -43.89
C THR A 489 7.46 14.73 -43.02
N ARG A 490 7.97 15.80 -43.62
CA ARG A 490 8.57 16.93 -42.91
C ARG A 490 7.49 17.81 -42.28
N PHE A 491 7.59 18.07 -40.98
CA PHE A 491 6.65 18.95 -40.28
C PHE A 491 7.22 20.38 -40.19
N THR A 492 6.41 21.39 -40.57
CA THR A 492 6.77 22.83 -40.56
C THR A 492 5.78 23.70 -39.78
N GLY A 493 4.88 23.06 -39.02
CA GLY A 493 3.77 23.73 -38.35
C GLY A 493 4.13 24.53 -37.10
N TYR A 494 5.41 24.60 -36.74
CA TYR A 494 5.93 25.48 -35.70
C TYR A 494 6.23 26.88 -36.26
N GLU A 495 6.62 26.97 -37.53
CA GLU A 495 7.05 28.20 -38.19
C GLU A 495 5.97 28.81 -39.09
N SER A 496 5.15 27.98 -39.73
CA SER A 496 4.14 28.42 -40.70
C SER A 496 2.83 27.65 -40.57
N LEU A 497 1.72 28.29 -40.97
CA LEU A 497 0.42 27.65 -41.14
C LEU A 497 0.10 27.33 -42.61
N THR A 498 0.97 27.74 -43.53
CA THR A 498 0.83 27.52 -44.97
C THR A 498 2.11 26.93 -45.53
N GLU A 499 2.00 25.92 -46.39
CA GLU A 499 3.15 25.26 -46.99
C GLU A 499 2.81 24.76 -48.41
N LYS A 500 3.81 24.81 -49.30
CA LYS A 500 3.72 24.09 -50.59
C LYS A 500 4.26 22.68 -50.41
N ALA A 501 3.49 21.70 -50.87
CA ALA A 501 3.80 20.29 -50.68
C ALA A 501 3.54 19.49 -51.95
N ARG A 502 4.22 18.36 -52.09
CA ARG A 502 3.97 17.36 -53.12
C ARG A 502 3.15 16.21 -52.55
N VAL A 503 2.13 15.77 -53.29
CA VAL A 503 1.34 14.59 -52.94
C VAL A 503 2.17 13.33 -53.19
N LEU A 504 2.47 12.61 -52.11
CA LEU A 504 3.22 11.36 -52.17
C LEU A 504 2.31 10.15 -52.41
N GLU A 505 1.15 10.14 -51.76
CA GLU A 505 0.21 9.02 -51.85
C GLU A 505 -1.21 9.44 -51.42
N VAL A 506 -2.21 8.70 -51.90
CA VAL A 506 -3.60 8.80 -51.46
C VAL A 506 -4.08 7.41 -51.06
N VAL A 507 -4.59 7.28 -49.84
CA VAL A 507 -4.95 5.99 -49.24
C VAL A 507 -6.37 6.02 -48.69
N SER A 508 -7.06 4.89 -48.72
CA SER A 508 -8.41 4.75 -48.16
C SER A 508 -8.36 4.07 -46.80
N ILE A 509 -8.83 4.76 -45.76
CA ILE A 509 -8.83 4.30 -44.36
C ILE A 509 -10.28 4.26 -43.87
N LYS A 510 -10.83 3.05 -43.62
CA LYS A 510 -12.17 2.86 -43.03
C LYS A 510 -13.27 3.78 -43.63
N ASN A 511 -13.34 3.87 -44.97
CA ASN A 511 -14.26 4.71 -45.74
C ASN A 511 -13.97 6.24 -45.72
N LYS A 512 -12.76 6.65 -45.32
CA LYS A 512 -12.26 8.02 -45.50
C LYS A 512 -11.03 8.01 -46.40
N THR A 513 -10.89 9.03 -47.24
CA THR A 513 -9.68 9.23 -48.04
C THR A 513 -8.67 10.03 -47.22
N ALA A 514 -7.42 9.59 -47.22
CA ALA A 514 -6.30 10.28 -46.58
C ALA A 514 -5.23 10.62 -47.60
N VAL A 515 -4.70 11.83 -47.53
CA VAL A 515 -3.61 12.30 -48.40
C VAL A 515 -2.32 12.36 -47.62
N ILE A 516 -1.25 11.87 -48.22
CA ILE A 516 0.11 11.91 -47.67
C ILE A 516 0.92 12.92 -48.47
N LEU A 517 1.54 13.85 -47.76
CA LEU A 517 2.38 14.92 -48.32
C LEU A 517 3.83 14.72 -47.89
N ASP A 518 4.76 15.26 -48.67
CA ASP A 518 6.19 15.29 -48.33
C ASP A 518 6.51 16.28 -47.20
N THR A 519 5.76 17.37 -47.10
CA THR A 519 5.84 18.36 -46.03
C THR A 519 4.44 18.80 -45.60
N THR A 520 4.27 19.18 -44.33
CA THR A 520 2.99 19.70 -43.82
C THR A 520 3.15 20.64 -42.63
N PRO A 521 2.35 21.72 -42.57
CA PRO A 521 2.20 22.56 -41.39
C PRO A 521 1.16 22.01 -40.41
N CYS A 522 0.41 20.95 -40.77
CA CYS A 522 -0.66 20.39 -39.94
C CYS A 522 -0.11 19.57 -38.78
N TYR A 523 -0.43 19.96 -37.56
CA TYR A 523 -0.12 19.21 -36.36
C TYR A 523 -1.04 17.99 -36.30
N ALA A 524 -0.44 16.82 -36.10
CA ALA A 524 -1.19 15.58 -35.98
C ALA A 524 -1.77 15.41 -34.58
N GLU A 525 -2.83 14.63 -34.46
CA GLU A 525 -3.39 14.22 -33.17
C GLU A 525 -2.35 13.42 -32.37
N MET A 526 -1.73 14.07 -31.37
CA MET A 526 -0.74 13.50 -30.47
C MET A 526 -0.54 14.37 -29.22
N GLY A 527 0.03 13.79 -28.16
CA GLY A 527 0.36 14.53 -26.94
C GLY A 527 -0.85 15.15 -26.23
N GLY A 528 -2.04 14.57 -26.38
CA GLY A 528 -3.29 15.09 -25.81
C GLY A 528 -3.90 16.26 -26.58
N GLN A 529 -3.37 16.64 -27.76
CA GLN A 529 -3.99 17.58 -28.68
C GLN A 529 -4.72 16.85 -29.79
N ILE A 530 -5.87 17.38 -30.21
CA ILE A 530 -6.55 16.94 -31.42
C ILE A 530 -5.82 17.45 -32.66
N GLY A 531 -5.91 16.72 -33.76
CA GLY A 531 -5.25 17.11 -35.02
C GLY A 531 -5.89 18.32 -35.70
N ASP A 532 -5.10 18.98 -36.54
CA ASP A 532 -5.56 20.15 -37.27
C ASP A 532 -6.54 19.81 -38.39
N THR A 533 -7.34 20.83 -38.72
CA THR A 533 -8.05 20.93 -39.99
C THR A 533 -7.30 21.88 -40.91
N ALA A 534 -7.41 21.64 -42.21
CA ALA A 534 -6.73 22.43 -43.23
C ALA A 534 -7.51 22.41 -44.54
N GLU A 535 -7.14 23.28 -45.46
CA GLU A 535 -7.56 23.24 -46.86
C GLU A 535 -6.33 22.95 -47.72
N ILE A 536 -6.46 22.00 -48.65
CA ILE A 536 -5.47 21.71 -49.67
C ILE A 536 -6.00 22.29 -50.99
N THR A 537 -5.19 23.05 -51.70
CA THR A 537 -5.55 23.63 -53.00
C THR A 537 -4.52 23.26 -54.07
N GLY A 538 -4.99 22.93 -55.27
CA GLY A 538 -4.14 22.52 -56.38
C GLY A 538 -4.96 22.29 -57.64
N SER A 539 -4.40 22.57 -58.82
CA SER A 539 -5.05 22.37 -60.12
C SER A 539 -6.47 22.99 -60.25
N GLY A 540 -6.74 24.08 -59.53
CA GLY A 540 -8.04 24.77 -59.51
C GLY A 540 -9.11 24.08 -58.65
N GLN A 541 -8.74 23.08 -57.84
CA GLN A 541 -9.62 22.36 -56.92
C GLN A 541 -9.24 22.63 -55.46
N LEU A 542 -10.17 22.34 -54.54
CA LEU A 542 -10.03 22.51 -53.10
C LEU A 542 -10.53 21.26 -52.36
N TRP A 543 -9.69 20.71 -51.49
CA TRP A 543 -10.00 19.56 -50.64
C TRP A 543 -9.90 19.96 -49.18
N ARG A 544 -10.88 19.56 -48.35
CA ARG A 544 -10.89 19.90 -46.93
C ARG A 544 -10.37 18.74 -46.10
N VAL A 545 -9.38 19.04 -45.27
CA VAL A 545 -8.84 18.14 -44.25
C VAL A 545 -9.65 18.30 -42.97
N THR A 546 -10.29 17.20 -42.55
CA THR A 546 -11.14 17.13 -41.35
C THR A 546 -10.38 16.75 -40.09
N ASN A 547 -9.25 16.06 -40.23
CA ASN A 547 -8.33 15.73 -39.15
C ASN A 547 -6.96 15.39 -39.73
N THR A 548 -5.91 15.62 -38.96
CA THR A 548 -4.55 15.19 -39.28
C THR A 548 -4.09 14.19 -38.23
N GLN A 549 -3.64 13.01 -38.69
CA GLN A 549 -3.13 11.94 -37.84
C GLN A 549 -1.71 11.59 -38.24
N LYS A 550 -1.00 10.85 -37.38
CA LYS A 550 0.38 10.43 -37.63
C LYS A 550 0.55 8.95 -37.36
N THR A 551 1.20 8.26 -38.29
CA THR A 551 1.61 6.86 -38.17
C THR A 551 3.11 6.80 -38.45
N GLY A 552 3.91 6.30 -37.50
CA GLY A 552 5.38 6.36 -37.59
C GLY A 552 5.89 7.78 -37.85
N HIS A 553 6.51 7.99 -39.01
CA HIS A 553 7.00 9.30 -39.49
C HIS A 553 6.13 9.95 -40.58
N THR A 554 4.95 9.40 -40.87
CA THR A 554 4.06 9.82 -41.95
C THR A 554 2.82 10.54 -41.41
N TYR A 555 2.48 11.67 -42.02
CA TYR A 555 1.29 12.44 -41.65
C TYR A 555 0.14 12.13 -42.62
N LEU A 556 -1.02 11.82 -42.06
CA LEU A 556 -2.24 11.43 -42.75
C LEU A 556 -3.25 12.57 -42.68
N HIS A 557 -3.56 13.19 -43.82
CA HIS A 557 -4.53 14.27 -43.90
C HIS A 557 -5.89 13.70 -44.33
N LEU A 558 -6.81 13.51 -43.37
CA LEU A 558 -8.10 12.88 -43.62
C LEU A 558 -9.07 13.86 -44.30
N LEU A 559 -9.50 13.55 -45.51
CA LEU A 559 -10.41 14.38 -46.30
C LEU A 559 -11.88 14.21 -45.89
N ASP A 560 -12.70 15.23 -46.17
CA ASP A 560 -14.16 15.20 -45.98
C ASP A 560 -14.92 14.44 -47.08
N SER A 561 -14.26 14.13 -48.19
CA SER A 561 -14.84 13.43 -49.33
C SER A 561 -13.89 12.38 -49.92
N ALA A 562 -14.39 11.59 -50.86
CA ALA A 562 -13.60 10.59 -51.57
C ALA A 562 -12.70 11.22 -52.64
N ASP A 563 -12.96 12.46 -53.04
CA ASP A 563 -12.18 13.21 -54.02
C ASP A 563 -10.85 13.67 -53.42
N ALA A 564 -9.76 13.54 -54.18
CA ALA A 564 -8.39 13.78 -53.69
C ALA A 564 -7.47 14.24 -54.83
N PRO A 565 -6.40 15.00 -54.52
CA PRO A 565 -5.40 15.39 -55.51
C PRO A 565 -4.66 14.15 -56.07
N ALA A 566 -4.14 14.25 -57.30
CA ALA A 566 -3.42 13.14 -57.90
C ALA A 566 -2.03 12.98 -57.26
N VAL A 567 -1.56 11.73 -57.19
CA VAL A 567 -0.21 11.45 -56.72
C VAL A 567 0.81 12.13 -57.64
N GLY A 568 1.72 12.91 -57.06
CA GLY A 568 2.73 13.71 -57.76
C GLY A 568 2.37 15.19 -57.94
N ASP A 569 1.12 15.59 -57.68
CA ASP A 569 0.69 16.99 -57.78
C ASP A 569 1.42 17.89 -56.77
N GLU A 570 1.69 19.13 -57.18
CA GLU A 570 2.08 20.21 -56.27
C GLU A 570 0.82 20.92 -55.76
N VAL A 571 0.68 20.96 -54.44
CA VAL A 571 -0.47 21.54 -53.74
C VAL A 571 0.00 22.55 -52.70
N GLU A 572 -0.88 23.46 -52.33
CA GLU A 572 -0.70 24.35 -51.17
C GLU A 572 -1.66 23.93 -50.06
N ILE A 573 -1.13 23.67 -48.87
CA ILE A 573 -1.90 23.28 -47.68
C ILE A 573 -1.91 24.44 -46.68
N ILE A 574 -3.10 24.79 -46.20
CA ILE A 574 -3.35 25.93 -45.30
C ILE A 574 -4.11 25.44 -44.07
N VAL A 575 -3.47 25.49 -42.90
CA VAL A 575 -4.09 25.15 -41.61
C VAL A 575 -5.17 26.17 -41.26
N THR A 576 -6.28 25.70 -40.70
CA THR A 576 -7.34 26.56 -40.16
C THR A 576 -6.86 27.27 -38.87
N GLY A 577 -6.24 28.44 -39.02
CA GLY A 577 -5.63 29.22 -37.92
C GLY A 577 -6.51 29.37 -36.67
N PRO A 578 -7.77 29.83 -36.76
CA PRO A 578 -8.64 29.97 -35.58
C PRO A 578 -8.84 28.67 -34.78
N ARG A 579 -8.85 27.51 -35.47
CA ARG A 579 -8.95 26.21 -34.81
C ARG A 579 -7.63 25.84 -34.13
N ARG A 580 -6.49 26.02 -34.82
CA ARG A 580 -5.15 25.79 -34.25
C ARG A 580 -4.97 26.59 -32.96
N ASP A 581 -5.29 27.88 -32.98
CA ASP A 581 -5.17 28.74 -31.81
C ASP A 581 -6.06 28.26 -30.65
N ALA A 582 -7.26 27.76 -30.96
CA ALA A 582 -8.17 27.21 -29.94
C ALA A 582 -7.59 25.93 -29.31
N ILE A 583 -7.01 25.03 -30.12
CA ILE A 583 -6.37 23.81 -29.64
C ILE A 583 -5.19 24.15 -28.72
N GLN A 584 -4.32 25.07 -29.16
CA GLN A 584 -3.17 25.52 -28.36
C GLN A 584 -3.60 26.13 -27.02
N ARG A 585 -4.62 27.02 -27.03
CA ARG A 585 -5.18 27.58 -25.79
C ARG A 585 -5.67 26.50 -24.83
N HIS A 586 -6.44 25.52 -25.32
CA HIS A 586 -6.92 24.43 -24.46
C HIS A 586 -5.77 23.58 -23.91
N HIS A 587 -4.77 23.27 -24.72
CA HIS A 587 -3.61 22.51 -24.27
C HIS A 587 -2.85 23.26 -23.17
N THR A 588 -2.60 24.56 -23.34
CA THR A 588 -2.00 25.41 -22.29
C THR A 588 -2.87 25.43 -21.03
N VAL A 589 -4.19 25.60 -21.17
CA VAL A 589 -5.12 25.61 -20.04
C VAL A 589 -5.15 24.27 -19.31
N THR A 590 -5.01 23.13 -20.00
CA THR A 590 -4.90 21.82 -19.35
C THR A 590 -3.67 21.73 -18.44
N HIS A 591 -2.51 22.24 -18.87
CA HIS A 591 -1.31 22.30 -18.02
C HIS A 591 -1.50 23.25 -16.82
N LEU A 592 -2.11 24.42 -17.05
CA LEU A 592 -2.41 25.37 -15.97
C LEU A 592 -3.42 24.80 -14.98
N LEU A 593 -4.45 24.09 -15.46
CA LEU A 593 -5.44 23.42 -14.62
C LEU A 593 -4.81 22.28 -13.83
N HIS A 594 -3.94 21.49 -14.44
CA HIS A 594 -3.21 20.44 -13.75
C HIS A 594 -2.35 21.02 -12.61
N TRP A 595 -1.63 22.12 -12.87
CA TRP A 595 -0.91 22.85 -11.83
C TRP A 595 -1.86 23.39 -10.74
N ALA A 596 -2.95 24.06 -11.12
CA ALA A 596 -3.90 24.62 -10.16
C ALA A 596 -4.60 23.54 -9.31
N LEU A 597 -4.92 22.39 -9.89
CA LEU A 597 -5.46 21.24 -9.16
C LEU A 597 -4.44 20.74 -8.14
N HIS A 598 -3.16 20.72 -8.48
CA HIS A 598 -2.10 20.36 -7.54
C HIS A 598 -1.94 21.39 -6.41
N GLU A 599 -2.17 22.68 -6.65
CA GLU A 599 -2.09 23.71 -5.60
C GLU A 599 -3.33 23.73 -4.67
N VAL A 600 -4.49 23.30 -5.18
CA VAL A 600 -5.77 23.41 -4.47
C VAL A 600 -6.22 22.09 -3.83
N VAL A 601 -5.92 20.96 -4.48
CA VAL A 601 -6.48 19.63 -4.13
C VAL A 601 -5.43 18.69 -3.53
N SER A 602 -4.17 18.77 -3.97
CA SER A 602 -3.05 18.02 -3.38
C SER A 602 -2.53 18.72 -2.13
#